data_AF-G2WWP9-F1
#
_entry.id   AF-G2WWP9-F1
#
_cell.length_a   1.000
_cell.length_b   1.000
_cell.length_c   1.000
_cell.angle_alpha   90.00
_cell.angle_beta   90.00
_cell.angle_gamma   90.00
#
_symmetry.space_group_name_H-M   'P 1'
#
loop_
_entity.id
_entity.type
_entity.pdbx_description
1 polymer ?
#
loop_
_entity_poly.entity_id
_entity_poly.type
_entity_poly.pdbx_seq_one_letter_code
_entity_poly.pdbx_strand_id
1 'polypeptide(L)'
;MSRSIEQALLQLMPTHGTDLPPPLVELASALLAQSRHRASTLKAEEEVARLHACCHIACDRLKIPLDLPPIQSRPPIPPRIYQRLYAHLDNILPHNVTARTPAKNRHATPRARHADPDTTTASGRPLPSRTTPSKDTTLAPFRAAAAGTPTKSTGRAVPPVDRSSALHPWIRPTIRFLCRASRHARLAPTLLAGMERAVVPGGRRTRDPWVLANLTGLVAALYFFVVQQLRVLRTGEPITEENYLPVRAEVLALLARARQELVVGGGLDEDDAWEGWRAVRRRDFIAVTDEVTRRAFLQEDWYVGIRDLFASGAFDADEDEADMHEAGAEAQAQAQARGDEEGAGRLTKLTIRRADTMFQDRYDYLSETRRLDYRLWKEGLLQRIEQAESTAPDGMDVD
;
A
#
# COMPACT_ATOMS: atom_id res chain seq x y z
N MET A 1 14.95 -18.96 29.40
CA MET A 1 14.28 -18.10 28.40
C MET A 1 14.80 -16.67 28.39
N SER A 2 15.46 -16.17 29.45
CA SER A 2 16.08 -14.83 29.45
C SER A 2 17.22 -14.70 28.43
N ARG A 3 18.16 -15.66 28.38
CA ARG A 3 19.29 -15.64 27.43
C ARG A 3 18.87 -15.51 25.96
N SER A 4 17.80 -16.19 25.55
CA SER A 4 17.27 -16.09 24.18
C SER A 4 16.62 -14.74 23.88
N ILE A 5 16.02 -14.10 24.90
CA ILE A 5 15.45 -12.75 24.79
C ILE A 5 16.58 -11.73 24.69
N GLU A 6 17.60 -11.83 25.54
CA GLU A 6 18.80 -10.98 25.52
C GLU A 6 19.50 -11.05 24.15
N GLN A 7 19.73 -12.26 23.62
CA GLN A 7 20.34 -12.44 22.31
C GLN A 7 19.52 -11.78 21.18
N ALA A 8 18.19 -11.91 21.22
CA ALA A 8 17.32 -11.27 20.23
C ALA A 8 17.30 -9.74 20.36
N LEU A 9 17.37 -9.20 21.57
CA LEU A 9 17.48 -7.75 21.82
C LEU A 9 18.81 -7.19 21.30
N LEU A 10 19.93 -7.91 21.50
CA LEU A 10 21.23 -7.53 20.95
C LEU A 10 21.25 -7.56 19.41
N GLN A 11 20.56 -8.52 18.79
CA GLN A 11 20.42 -8.56 17.32
C GLN A 11 19.63 -7.36 16.77
N LEU A 12 18.60 -6.90 17.50
CA LEU A 12 17.79 -5.74 17.14
C LEU A 12 18.53 -4.41 17.34
N MET A 13 19.46 -4.38 18.30
CA MET A 13 20.22 -3.19 18.66
C MET A 13 21.72 -3.52 18.77
N PRO A 14 22.42 -3.79 17.65
CA PRO A 14 23.84 -4.16 17.68
C PRO A 14 24.76 -3.07 18.23
N THR A 15 24.30 -1.81 18.25
CA THR A 15 25.05 -0.65 18.74
C THR A 15 24.93 -0.45 20.26
N HIS A 16 24.06 -1.20 20.93
CA HIS A 16 23.97 -1.16 22.39
C HIS A 16 25.03 -2.04 23.03
N GLY A 17 25.56 -1.59 24.17
CA GLY A 17 26.51 -2.36 24.96
C GLY A 17 25.93 -3.69 25.45
N THR A 18 26.79 -4.57 25.95
CA THR A 18 26.42 -5.90 26.49
C THR A 18 25.50 -5.82 27.71
N ASP A 19 25.35 -4.64 28.32
CA ASP A 19 24.55 -4.40 29.51
C ASP A 19 23.15 -3.89 29.14
N LEU A 20 22.21 -4.83 29.00
CA LEU A 20 20.81 -4.54 28.67
C LEU A 20 20.06 -3.99 29.90
N PRO A 21 19.23 -2.94 29.75
CA PRO A 21 18.40 -2.44 30.85
C PRO A 21 17.44 -3.54 31.38
N PRO A 22 17.44 -3.82 32.70
CA PRO A 22 16.48 -4.75 33.31
C PRO A 22 15.01 -4.52 32.92
N PRO A 23 14.47 -3.27 32.87
CA PRO A 23 13.06 -3.06 32.51
C PRO A 23 12.74 -3.49 31.07
N LEU A 24 13.71 -3.47 30.15
CA LEU A 24 13.52 -3.91 28.77
C LEU A 24 13.37 -5.43 28.68
N VAL A 25 14.23 -6.16 29.39
CA VAL A 25 14.19 -7.63 29.45
C VAL A 25 12.91 -8.11 30.14
N GLU A 26 12.52 -7.45 31.24
CA GLU A 26 11.29 -7.75 31.96
C GLU A 26 10.05 -7.54 31.07
N LEU A 27 9.96 -6.40 30.37
CA LEU A 27 8.85 -6.12 29.47
C LEU A 27 8.79 -7.14 28.32
N ALA A 28 9.92 -7.42 27.65
CA ALA A 28 9.97 -8.40 26.58
C ALA A 28 9.54 -9.80 27.06
N SER A 29 9.97 -10.21 28.26
CA SER A 29 9.57 -11.49 28.86
C SER A 29 8.07 -11.55 29.17
N ALA A 30 7.50 -10.45 29.67
CA ALA A 30 6.08 -10.34 29.97
C ALA A 30 5.23 -10.39 28.69
N LEU A 31 5.63 -9.68 27.63
CA LEU A 31 4.96 -9.72 26.32
C LEU A 31 5.04 -11.11 25.69
N LEU A 32 6.17 -11.81 25.82
CA LEU A 32 6.31 -13.17 25.30
C LEU A 32 5.37 -14.14 26.04
N ALA A 33 5.27 -14.05 27.37
CA ALA A 33 4.32 -14.86 28.14
C ALA A 33 2.88 -14.55 27.74
N GLN A 34 2.53 -13.27 27.61
CA GLN A 34 1.19 -12.84 27.23
C GLN A 34 0.82 -13.22 25.80
N SER A 35 1.77 -13.20 24.86
CA SER A 35 1.51 -13.58 23.47
C SER A 35 1.12 -15.04 23.37
N ARG A 36 1.72 -15.93 24.18
CA ARG A 36 1.40 -17.37 24.20
C ARG A 36 -0.04 -17.63 24.64
N HIS A 37 -0.57 -16.80 25.53
CA HIS A 37 -1.95 -16.92 26.02
C HIS A 37 -2.97 -16.25 25.12
N ARG A 38 -2.67 -15.06 24.59
CA ARG A 38 -3.63 -14.26 23.80
C ARG A 38 -3.59 -14.52 22.30
N ALA A 39 -2.46 -15.01 21.80
CA ALA A 39 -2.24 -15.39 20.41
C ALA A 39 -1.72 -16.83 20.37
N SER A 40 -2.56 -17.78 20.82
CA SER A 40 -2.25 -19.21 20.82
C SER A 40 -2.43 -19.88 19.46
N THR A 41 -3.12 -19.22 18.52
CA THR A 41 -3.45 -19.74 17.18
C THR A 41 -2.60 -19.12 16.07
N LEU A 42 -1.28 -19.03 16.26
CA LEU A 42 -0.36 -18.53 15.23
C LEU A 42 0.08 -19.67 14.29
N LYS A 43 0.36 -19.34 13.03
CA LYS A 43 0.86 -20.33 12.06
C LYS A 43 2.29 -20.73 12.43
N ALA A 44 2.70 -21.95 12.07
CA ALA A 44 4.05 -22.45 12.38
C ALA A 44 5.17 -21.52 11.90
N GLU A 45 5.01 -20.88 10.73
CA GLU A 45 5.97 -19.88 10.23
C GLU A 45 6.01 -18.60 11.09
N GLU A 46 4.87 -18.17 11.62
CA GLU A 46 4.76 -16.99 12.48
C GLU A 46 5.29 -17.26 13.89
N GLU A 47 5.16 -18.50 14.38
CA GLU A 47 5.70 -18.94 15.66
C GLU A 47 7.22 -18.76 15.75
N VAL A 48 7.95 -19.03 14.67
CA VAL A 48 9.41 -18.87 14.61
C VAL A 48 9.83 -17.42 14.89
N ALA A 49 9.02 -16.44 14.48
CA ALA A 49 9.30 -15.02 14.64
C ALA A 49 8.67 -14.39 15.90
N ARG A 50 7.87 -15.13 16.68
CA ARG A 50 7.14 -14.62 17.85
C ARG A 50 8.06 -13.93 18.85
N LEU A 51 9.18 -14.56 19.19
CA LEU A 51 10.14 -14.03 20.17
C LEU A 51 10.77 -12.71 19.68
N HIS A 52 11.21 -12.68 18.41
CA HIS A 52 11.77 -11.49 17.78
C HIS A 52 10.74 -10.34 17.71
N ALA A 53 9.48 -10.64 17.37
CA ALA A 53 8.39 -9.66 17.34
C ALA A 53 8.10 -9.06 18.73
N CYS A 54 8.02 -9.87 19.79
CA CYS A 54 7.83 -9.37 21.15
C CYS A 54 8.98 -8.48 21.62
N CYS A 55 10.23 -8.82 21.26
CA CYS A 55 11.40 -7.99 21.56
C CYS A 55 11.37 -6.66 20.81
N HIS A 56 10.97 -6.66 19.54
CA HIS A 56 10.82 -5.44 18.74
C HIS A 56 9.75 -4.50 19.32
N ILE A 57 8.57 -5.04 19.66
CA ILE A 57 7.48 -4.28 20.31
C ILE A 57 7.97 -3.70 21.66
N ALA A 58 8.76 -4.45 22.43
CA ALA A 58 9.34 -3.96 23.67
C ALA A 58 10.27 -2.75 23.44
N CYS A 59 11.14 -2.82 22.44
CA CYS A 59 12.04 -1.73 22.07
C CYS A 59 11.25 -0.49 21.60
N ASP A 60 10.19 -0.66 20.81
CA ASP A 60 9.38 0.47 20.34
C ASP A 60 8.63 1.16 21.48
N ARG A 61 8.10 0.39 22.44
CA ARG A 61 7.37 0.92 23.60
C ARG A 61 8.30 1.64 24.58
N LEU A 62 9.55 1.19 24.71
CA LEU A 62 10.54 1.80 25.60
C LEU A 62 11.55 2.71 24.88
N LYS A 63 11.32 3.00 23.59
CA LYS A 63 12.20 3.82 22.76
C LYS A 63 12.46 5.21 23.34
N ILE A 64 11.39 5.88 23.77
CA ILE A 64 11.43 7.21 24.38
C ILE A 64 11.96 7.17 25.82
N PRO A 65 11.44 6.30 26.72
CA PRO A 65 11.88 6.32 28.12
C PRO A 65 13.31 5.81 28.35
N LEU A 66 13.87 4.98 27.46
CA LEU A 66 15.23 4.45 27.57
C LEU A 66 16.20 5.00 26.51
N ASP A 67 15.78 6.02 25.75
CA ASP A 67 16.55 6.67 24.67
C ASP A 67 17.30 5.65 23.78
N LEU A 68 16.55 4.70 23.23
CA LEU A 68 17.12 3.57 22.47
C LEU A 68 17.55 4.04 21.05
N PRO A 69 18.71 3.58 20.53
CA PRO A 69 19.24 3.86 19.20
C PRO A 69 18.33 3.26 18.12
N PRO A 70 18.51 3.66 16.85
CA PRO A 70 17.68 3.19 15.74
C PRO A 70 17.68 1.65 15.64
N ILE A 71 16.49 1.07 15.77
CA ILE A 71 16.26 -0.38 15.76
C ILE A 71 16.39 -0.90 14.33
N GLN A 72 17.23 -1.92 14.13
CA GLN A 72 17.37 -2.60 12.84
C GLN A 72 16.66 -3.95 12.91
N SER A 73 15.45 -4.04 12.36
CA SER A 73 14.71 -5.30 12.33
C SER A 73 15.21 -6.19 11.17
N ARG A 74 15.83 -7.33 11.52
CA ARG A 74 16.17 -8.42 10.59
C ARG A 74 15.39 -9.66 10.99
N PRO A 75 14.07 -9.73 10.70
CA PRO A 75 13.25 -10.83 11.15
C PRO A 75 13.65 -12.15 10.47
N PRO A 76 13.44 -13.30 11.14
CA PRO A 76 13.76 -14.63 10.58
C PRO A 76 12.77 -15.11 9.51
N ILE A 77 11.78 -14.27 9.16
CA ILE A 77 10.71 -14.58 8.22
C ILE A 77 10.56 -13.46 7.18
N PRO A 78 9.93 -13.74 6.02
CA PRO A 78 9.69 -12.74 5.00
C PRO A 78 8.97 -11.49 5.53
N PRO A 79 9.28 -10.29 5.03
CA PRO A 79 8.84 -9.02 5.61
C PRO A 79 7.32 -8.87 5.65
N ARG A 80 6.59 -9.40 4.64
CA ARG A 80 5.12 -9.35 4.60
C ARG A 80 4.46 -10.12 5.75
N ILE A 81 4.99 -11.30 6.07
CA ILE A 81 4.47 -12.14 7.15
C ILE A 81 4.85 -11.53 8.51
N TYR A 82 6.06 -11.00 8.61
CA TYR A 82 6.51 -10.29 9.80
C TYR A 82 5.65 -9.06 10.14
N GLN A 83 5.35 -8.22 9.15
CA GLN A 83 4.51 -7.03 9.35
C GLN A 83 3.12 -7.39 9.85
N ARG A 84 2.49 -8.44 9.29
CA ARG A 84 1.19 -8.93 9.77
C ARG A 84 1.28 -9.44 11.22
N LEU A 85 2.29 -10.24 11.52
CA LEU A 85 2.52 -10.79 12.87
C LEU A 85 2.75 -9.67 13.90
N TYR A 86 3.60 -8.71 13.56
CA TYR A 86 3.92 -7.57 14.41
C TYR A 86 2.66 -6.76 14.71
N ALA A 87 1.89 -6.39 13.68
CA ALA A 87 0.64 -5.64 13.86
C ALA A 87 -0.39 -6.42 14.69
N HIS A 88 -0.52 -7.73 14.46
CA HIS A 88 -1.42 -8.58 15.23
C HIS A 88 -1.03 -8.64 16.71
N LEU A 89 0.26 -8.85 17.00
CA LEU A 89 0.76 -8.93 18.37
C LEU A 89 0.70 -7.57 19.08
N ASP A 90 1.00 -6.46 18.41
CA ASP A 90 0.96 -5.14 19.04
C ASP A 90 -0.47 -4.74 19.46
N ASN A 91 -1.47 -5.07 18.63
CA ASN A 91 -2.89 -4.82 18.95
C ASN A 91 -3.41 -5.66 20.12
N ILE A 92 -2.96 -6.92 20.24
CA ILE A 92 -3.47 -7.88 21.24
C ILE A 92 -2.77 -7.76 22.59
N LEU A 93 -1.50 -7.34 22.58
CA LEU A 93 -0.68 -7.22 23.78
C LEU A 93 -0.93 -5.86 24.48
N PRO A 94 -1.16 -5.87 25.80
CA PRO A 94 -1.48 -4.66 26.55
C PRO A 94 -0.34 -3.64 26.48
N HIS A 95 -0.67 -2.39 26.21
CA HIS A 95 0.27 -1.25 26.16
C HIS A 95 0.59 -0.77 27.59
N ASN A 96 1.08 -1.66 28.44
CA ASN A 96 1.38 -1.30 29.82
C ASN A 96 2.76 -0.64 29.92
N VAL A 97 2.82 0.64 29.58
CA VAL A 97 3.93 1.52 29.99
C VAL A 97 3.40 2.33 31.17
N THR A 98 3.59 1.82 32.38
CA THR A 98 3.48 2.57 33.66
C THR A 98 2.35 3.61 33.74
N ALA A 99 1.12 3.20 34.04
CA ALA A 99 0.08 4.10 34.53
C ALA A 99 -0.70 3.44 35.68
N ARG A 100 -0.17 3.60 36.90
CA ARG A 100 -0.99 3.59 38.12
C ARG A 100 -1.78 4.90 38.15
N THR A 101 -2.95 4.93 37.53
CA THR A 101 -4.04 5.86 37.88
C THR A 101 -5.38 5.20 37.56
N PRO A 102 -6.34 5.16 38.49
CA PRO A 102 -7.61 4.48 38.27
C PRO A 102 -8.48 5.28 37.30
N ALA A 103 -9.08 4.54 36.36
CA ALA A 103 -9.99 5.05 35.36
C ALA A 103 -11.15 5.84 35.97
N LYS A 104 -11.44 6.98 35.33
CA LYS A 104 -12.59 7.85 35.58
C LYS A 104 -13.88 7.09 35.24
N ASN A 105 -14.45 6.42 36.23
CA ASN A 105 -15.73 5.72 36.11
C ASN A 105 -16.88 6.73 36.10
N ARG A 106 -17.59 6.85 34.96
CA ARG A 106 -18.84 7.60 34.87
C ARG A 106 -19.99 6.69 35.30
N HIS A 107 -20.69 7.13 36.35
CA HIS A 107 -22.09 6.88 36.67
C HIS A 107 -22.47 5.49 37.20
N ALA A 108 -22.75 5.42 38.51
CA ALA A 108 -24.07 5.06 39.02
C ALA A 108 -24.10 5.21 40.55
N THR A 109 -24.97 6.08 41.04
CA THR A 109 -25.36 6.16 42.45
C THR A 109 -26.26 4.97 42.80
N PRO A 110 -26.03 4.24 43.90
CA PRO A 110 -27.06 3.36 44.44
C PRO A 110 -27.91 4.17 45.42
N ARG A 111 -29.16 4.40 45.02
CA ARG A 111 -30.23 4.91 45.87
C ARG A 111 -30.55 3.84 46.91
N ALA A 112 -30.34 4.18 48.18
CA ALA A 112 -30.77 3.37 49.32
C ALA A 112 -32.29 3.15 49.26
N ARG A 113 -32.71 1.89 49.38
CA ARG A 113 -34.08 1.54 49.76
C ARG A 113 -33.98 0.63 50.99
N HIS A 114 -34.77 1.03 51.98
CA HIS A 114 -35.03 0.38 53.25
C HIS A 114 -35.31 -1.12 53.10
N ALA A 115 -34.77 -1.90 54.03
CA ALA A 115 -35.30 -3.19 54.41
C ALA A 115 -35.32 -3.24 55.95
N ASP A 116 -36.51 -3.44 56.50
CA ASP A 116 -36.75 -3.79 57.90
C ASP A 116 -36.27 -5.22 58.20
N PRO A 117 -36.00 -5.55 59.47
CA PRO A 117 -35.45 -6.83 59.91
C PRO A 117 -36.58 -7.82 60.26
N ASP A 118 -36.37 -9.11 59.98
CA ASP A 118 -36.35 -10.14 61.03
C ASP A 118 -36.35 -11.56 60.46
N THR A 119 -35.72 -12.43 61.24
CA THR A 119 -35.84 -13.91 61.28
C THR A 119 -34.63 -14.72 60.79
N THR A 120 -33.83 -15.04 61.79
CA THR A 120 -32.90 -16.14 62.04
C THR A 120 -33.16 -17.50 61.34
N THR A 121 -32.12 -18.12 60.76
CA THR A 121 -31.37 -19.29 61.32
C THR A 121 -30.59 -20.09 60.25
N ALA A 122 -29.34 -20.42 60.63
CA ALA A 122 -28.57 -21.65 60.42
C ALA A 122 -28.21 -22.22 59.02
N SER A 123 -26.88 -22.42 58.90
CA SER A 123 -26.17 -23.57 58.29
C SER A 123 -25.80 -23.54 56.80
N GLY A 124 -24.50 -23.80 56.54
CA GLY A 124 -24.05 -24.56 55.38
C GLY A 124 -23.41 -23.75 54.24
N ARG A 125 -22.10 -23.54 54.31
CA ARG A 125 -21.27 -23.15 53.15
C ARG A 125 -21.00 -24.40 52.28
N PRO A 126 -21.18 -24.34 50.94
CA PRO A 126 -20.45 -25.23 50.04
C PRO A 126 -19.55 -24.46 49.06
N LEU A 127 -18.42 -25.09 48.74
CA LEU A 127 -17.44 -24.66 47.74
C LEU A 127 -18.04 -24.63 46.32
N PRO A 128 -17.54 -23.79 45.40
CA PRO A 128 -18.06 -23.71 44.04
C PRO A 128 -17.64 -24.93 43.21
N SER A 129 -18.61 -25.78 42.89
CA SER A 129 -18.47 -26.86 41.91
C SER A 129 -18.40 -26.30 40.49
N ARG A 130 -17.36 -26.71 39.78
CA ARG A 130 -17.04 -26.42 38.38
C ARG A 130 -18.16 -26.91 37.45
N THR A 131 -19.02 -26.01 36.97
CA THR A 131 -19.97 -26.30 35.90
C THR A 131 -19.39 -25.86 34.55
N THR A 132 -19.37 -26.78 33.58
CA THR A 132 -19.01 -26.49 32.19
C THR A 132 -20.05 -25.56 31.57
N PRO A 133 -19.67 -24.47 30.88
CA PRO A 133 -20.63 -23.58 30.26
C PRO A 133 -21.39 -24.33 29.15
N SER A 134 -22.72 -24.26 29.20
CA SER A 134 -23.59 -24.87 28.20
C SER A 134 -23.44 -24.18 26.83
N LYS A 135 -23.70 -24.95 25.77
CA LYS A 135 -23.55 -24.56 24.35
C LYS A 135 -24.30 -23.25 23.98
N ASP A 136 -25.34 -22.90 24.73
CA ASP A 136 -26.09 -21.66 24.54
C ASP A 136 -25.39 -20.42 25.12
N THR A 137 -24.56 -20.57 26.15
CA THR A 137 -23.79 -19.46 26.75
C THR A 137 -22.62 -19.05 25.84
N THR A 138 -22.03 -20.01 25.12
CA THR A 138 -20.92 -19.75 24.18
C THR A 138 -21.37 -19.15 22.85
N LEU A 139 -22.64 -19.30 22.47
CA LEU A 139 -23.20 -18.79 21.21
C LEU A 139 -23.98 -17.49 21.38
N ALA A 140 -24.22 -17.03 22.61
CA ALA A 140 -24.84 -15.75 22.92
C ALA A 140 -24.17 -14.53 22.25
N PRO A 141 -22.84 -14.46 22.04
CA PRO A 141 -22.21 -13.35 21.32
C PRO A 141 -22.51 -13.33 19.81
N PHE A 142 -22.92 -14.47 19.24
CA PHE A 142 -23.17 -14.63 17.80
C PHE A 142 -24.67 -14.61 17.44
N ARG A 143 -25.55 -14.55 18.44
CA ARG A 143 -27.00 -14.44 18.25
C ARG A 143 -27.42 -12.99 18.51
N ALA A 144 -27.28 -12.15 17.49
CA ALA A 144 -27.98 -10.87 17.47
C ALA A 144 -29.48 -11.14 17.55
N ALA A 145 -30.16 -10.44 18.47
CA ALA A 145 -31.57 -10.61 18.73
C ALA A 145 -32.39 -10.41 17.44
N ALA A 146 -33.22 -11.40 17.13
CA ALA A 146 -34.26 -11.30 16.12
C ALA A 146 -35.31 -10.28 16.59
N ALA A 147 -35.12 -9.03 16.21
CA ALA A 147 -36.14 -8.00 16.27
C ALA A 147 -36.17 -7.27 14.93
N GLY A 148 -37.12 -7.67 14.09
CA GLY A 148 -37.65 -6.87 12.98
C GLY A 148 -36.69 -6.62 11.82
N THR A 149 -36.97 -7.25 10.68
CA THR A 149 -36.60 -6.71 9.36
C THR A 149 -37.06 -5.25 9.23
N PRO A 150 -36.17 -4.27 8.98
CA PRO A 150 -36.56 -3.02 8.36
C PRO A 150 -36.30 -3.17 6.86
N THR A 151 -37.41 -3.35 6.16
CA THR A 151 -37.56 -3.10 4.74
C THR A 151 -36.87 -1.78 4.38
N LYS A 152 -35.93 -1.84 3.42
CA LYS A 152 -35.46 -0.78 2.52
C LYS A 152 -35.98 0.63 2.89
N SER A 153 -35.31 1.30 3.84
CA SER A 153 -35.44 2.74 4.03
C SER A 153 -34.15 3.40 3.56
N THR A 154 -34.31 4.24 2.55
CA THR A 154 -33.37 5.24 2.06
C THR A 154 -32.72 6.02 3.20
N GLY A 155 -31.52 5.60 3.58
CA GLY A 155 -30.60 6.36 4.42
C GLY A 155 -29.22 6.14 3.85
N ARG A 156 -28.71 7.15 3.14
CA ARG A 156 -27.38 7.19 2.53
C ARG A 156 -26.34 7.02 3.65
N ALA A 157 -25.95 5.78 3.92
CA ALA A 157 -24.69 5.50 4.59
C ALA A 157 -23.61 5.94 3.60
N VAL A 158 -23.11 7.15 3.79
CA VAL A 158 -21.92 7.66 3.11
C VAL A 158 -20.84 6.59 3.35
N PRO A 159 -20.32 5.92 2.29
CA PRO A 159 -19.18 5.05 2.47
C PRO A 159 -18.06 5.90 3.07
N PRO A 160 -17.23 5.38 3.99
CA PRO A 160 -16.09 6.14 4.47
C PRO A 160 -15.28 6.52 3.24
N VAL A 161 -15.21 7.83 2.95
CA VAL A 161 -14.41 8.38 1.85
C VAL A 161 -13.06 7.72 1.95
N ASP A 162 -12.72 7.01 0.88
CA ASP A 162 -11.55 6.17 0.80
C ASP A 162 -10.31 7.04 1.05
N ARG A 163 -9.85 7.08 2.30
CA ARG A 163 -8.64 7.85 2.72
C ARG A 163 -7.36 7.27 2.09
N SER A 164 -7.49 6.26 1.23
CA SER A 164 -6.42 5.63 0.47
C SER A 164 -5.92 6.48 -0.70
N SER A 165 -6.71 7.40 -1.23
CA SER A 165 -6.24 8.40 -2.21
C SER A 165 -5.86 9.69 -1.49
N ALA A 166 -4.56 9.94 -1.35
CA ALA A 166 -4.08 11.21 -0.79
C ALA A 166 -4.37 12.43 -1.71
N LEU A 167 -4.67 12.17 -2.99
CA LEU A 167 -5.11 13.15 -3.99
C LEU A 167 -6.61 13.47 -3.89
N HIS A 168 -7.00 14.64 -4.40
CA HIS A 168 -8.41 15.03 -4.52
C HIS A 168 -9.18 14.07 -5.44
N PRO A 169 -10.47 13.79 -5.16
CA PRO A 169 -11.24 12.78 -5.87
C PRO A 169 -11.28 12.95 -7.39
N TRP A 170 -11.26 14.20 -7.87
CA TRP A 170 -11.33 14.53 -9.29
C TRP A 170 -10.00 14.42 -10.04
N ILE A 171 -8.85 14.41 -9.36
CA ILE A 171 -7.54 14.48 -10.03
C ILE A 171 -7.29 13.22 -10.87
N ARG A 172 -7.49 12.03 -10.28
CA ARG A 172 -7.23 10.76 -10.98
C ARG A 172 -8.17 10.55 -12.19
N PRO A 173 -9.50 10.71 -12.06
CA PRO A 173 -10.41 10.65 -13.21
C PRO A 173 -10.08 11.66 -14.29
N THR A 174 -9.71 12.89 -13.90
CA THR A 174 -9.37 13.96 -14.85
C THR A 174 -8.13 13.60 -15.66
N ILE A 175 -7.03 13.17 -15.02
CA ILE A 175 -5.80 12.78 -15.73
C ILE A 175 -6.08 11.66 -16.73
N ARG A 176 -6.83 10.62 -16.32
CA ARG A 176 -7.23 9.53 -17.22
C ARG A 176 -8.04 10.03 -18.41
N PHE A 177 -9.01 10.90 -18.16
CA PHE A 177 -9.81 11.51 -19.22
C PHE A 177 -8.94 12.28 -20.22
N LEU A 178 -8.04 13.14 -19.74
CA LEU A 178 -7.12 13.90 -20.61
C LEU A 178 -6.26 12.98 -21.48
N CYS A 179 -5.72 11.91 -20.87
CA CYS A 179 -4.88 10.94 -21.56
C CYS A 179 -5.66 10.10 -22.59
N ARG A 180 -6.89 9.67 -22.25
CA ARG A 180 -7.74 8.90 -23.17
C ARG A 180 -8.25 9.76 -24.33
N ALA A 181 -8.72 10.97 -24.04
CA ALA A 181 -9.26 11.88 -25.04
C ALA A 181 -8.21 12.33 -26.07
N SER A 182 -6.94 12.34 -25.70
CA SER A 182 -5.82 12.72 -26.57
C SER A 182 -5.09 11.54 -27.22
N ARG A 183 -5.54 10.28 -27.00
CA ARG A 183 -4.86 9.06 -27.48
C ARG A 183 -3.46 8.83 -26.88
N HIS A 184 -3.29 9.22 -25.63
CA HIS A 184 -2.06 9.01 -24.86
C HIS A 184 -2.35 8.35 -23.50
N ALA A 185 -3.19 7.31 -23.46
CA ALA A 185 -3.64 6.66 -22.22
C ALA A 185 -2.48 6.23 -21.29
N ARG A 186 -1.37 5.77 -21.87
CA ARG A 186 -0.17 5.32 -21.14
C ARG A 186 0.59 6.43 -20.42
N LEU A 187 0.25 7.70 -20.63
CA LEU A 187 0.82 8.83 -19.88
C LEU A 187 0.21 8.99 -18.49
N ALA A 188 -0.96 8.39 -18.24
CA ALA A 188 -1.68 8.58 -16.99
C ALA A 188 -0.85 8.22 -15.74
N PRO A 189 -0.10 7.09 -15.69
CA PRO A 189 0.72 6.76 -14.53
C PRO A 189 1.82 7.79 -14.23
N THR A 190 2.50 8.29 -15.27
CA THR A 190 3.55 9.31 -15.14
C THR A 190 2.97 10.63 -14.62
N LEU A 191 1.83 11.05 -15.15
CA LEU A 191 1.15 12.26 -14.71
C LEU A 191 0.62 12.15 -13.28
N LEU A 192 0.13 10.97 -12.91
CA LEU A 192 -0.27 10.68 -11.55
C LEU A 192 0.92 10.76 -10.59
N ALA A 193 2.07 10.18 -10.96
CA ALA A 193 3.29 10.28 -10.16
C ALA A 193 3.71 11.74 -9.95
N GLY A 194 3.68 12.57 -11.01
CA GLY A 194 3.96 14.01 -10.91
C GLY A 194 2.98 14.76 -10.00
N MET A 195 1.67 14.48 -10.11
CA MET A 195 0.67 15.09 -9.23
C MET A 195 0.78 14.61 -7.78
N GLU A 196 1.05 13.33 -7.54
CA GLU A 196 1.29 12.79 -6.19
C GLU A 196 2.53 13.41 -5.58
N ARG A 197 3.58 13.62 -6.36
CA ARG A 197 4.79 14.30 -5.90
C ARG A 197 4.55 15.76 -5.54
N ALA A 198 3.75 16.49 -6.32
CA ALA A 198 3.41 17.89 -6.05
C ALA A 198 2.46 18.06 -4.86
N VAL A 199 1.39 17.26 -4.80
CA VAL A 199 0.30 17.43 -3.82
C VAL A 199 0.56 16.66 -2.53
N VAL A 200 1.27 15.54 -2.61
CA VAL A 200 1.46 14.60 -1.51
C VAL A 200 2.94 14.15 -1.38
N PRO A 201 3.89 15.09 -1.23
CA PRO A 201 5.30 14.72 -1.11
C PRO A 201 5.52 13.81 0.11
N GLY A 202 6.07 12.61 -0.12
CA GLY A 202 6.33 11.64 0.94
C GLY A 202 5.08 11.05 1.60
N GLY A 203 3.95 11.01 0.87
CA GLY A 203 2.70 10.43 1.37
C GLY A 203 1.91 11.34 2.31
N ARG A 204 2.33 12.60 2.48
CA ARG A 204 1.59 13.61 3.26
C ARG A 204 1.17 14.77 2.37
N ARG A 205 -0.06 15.26 2.54
CA ARG A 205 -0.56 16.44 1.83
C ARG A 205 0.38 17.63 2.05
N THR A 206 0.73 18.30 0.96
CA THR A 206 1.56 19.50 0.98
C THR A 206 0.85 20.61 1.75
N ARG A 207 1.66 21.47 2.37
CA ARG A 207 1.19 22.73 3.00
C ARG A 207 1.51 23.95 2.13
N ASP A 208 2.04 23.73 0.93
CA ASP A 208 2.40 24.81 0.02
C ASP A 208 1.13 25.52 -0.47
N PRO A 209 0.93 26.80 -0.11
CA PRO A 209 -0.29 27.53 -0.46
C PRO A 209 -0.42 27.72 -1.97
N TRP A 210 0.69 27.80 -2.70
CA TRP A 210 0.64 27.97 -4.15
C TRP A 210 0.18 26.70 -4.85
N VAL A 211 0.64 25.53 -4.42
CA VAL A 211 0.22 24.24 -5.00
C VAL A 211 -1.28 24.03 -4.77
N LEU A 212 -1.74 24.26 -3.54
CA LEU A 212 -3.15 24.10 -3.18
C LEU A 212 -4.06 25.09 -3.92
N ALA A 213 -3.59 26.29 -4.22
CA ALA A 213 -4.34 27.29 -4.98
C ALA A 213 -4.42 26.99 -6.49
N ASN A 214 -3.51 26.17 -7.02
CA ASN A 214 -3.32 25.96 -8.46
C ASN A 214 -3.45 24.49 -8.89
N LEU A 215 -4.19 23.65 -8.17
CA LEU A 215 -4.32 22.21 -8.44
C LEU A 215 -4.75 21.90 -9.89
N THR A 216 -5.81 22.55 -10.39
CA THR A 216 -6.27 22.33 -11.78
C THR A 216 -5.25 22.84 -12.80
N GLY A 217 -4.59 23.97 -12.51
CA GLY A 217 -3.53 24.51 -13.34
C GLY A 217 -2.31 23.59 -13.39
N LEU A 218 -1.98 22.93 -12.28
CA LEU A 218 -0.90 21.95 -12.20
C LEU A 218 -1.20 20.73 -13.04
N VAL A 219 -2.41 20.17 -12.97
CA VAL A 219 -2.83 19.08 -13.88
C VAL A 219 -2.65 19.51 -15.34
N ALA A 220 -3.07 20.73 -15.69
CA ALA A 220 -2.92 21.28 -17.03
C ALA A 220 -1.45 21.38 -17.46
N ALA A 221 -0.60 21.97 -16.60
CA ALA A 221 0.80 22.23 -16.88
C ALA A 221 1.62 20.94 -16.96
N LEU A 222 1.44 20.01 -16.02
CA LEU A 222 2.13 18.73 -16.04
C LEU A 222 1.74 17.91 -17.28
N TYR A 223 0.44 17.82 -17.58
CA TYR A 223 -0.04 17.18 -18.82
C TYR A 223 0.62 17.80 -20.06
N PHE A 224 0.62 19.13 -20.15
CA PHE A 224 1.25 19.86 -21.23
C PHE A 224 2.74 19.50 -21.38
N PHE A 225 3.53 19.56 -20.31
CA PHE A 225 4.96 19.27 -20.37
C PHE A 225 5.27 17.82 -20.74
N VAL A 226 4.47 16.86 -20.27
CA VAL A 226 4.64 15.44 -20.60
C VAL A 226 4.32 15.19 -22.07
N VAL A 227 3.22 15.75 -22.59
CA VAL A 227 2.86 15.61 -24.02
C VAL A 227 3.91 16.25 -24.92
N GLN A 228 4.40 17.45 -24.56
CA GLN A 228 5.45 18.10 -25.32
C GLN A 228 6.75 17.30 -25.31
N GLN A 229 7.14 16.74 -24.16
CA GLN A 229 8.33 15.90 -24.07
C GLN A 229 8.20 14.66 -24.94
N LEU A 230 7.04 14.00 -24.93
CA LEU A 230 6.79 12.85 -25.80
C LEU A 230 6.85 13.24 -27.28
N ARG A 231 6.31 14.40 -27.66
CA ARG A 231 6.40 14.90 -29.03
C ARG A 231 7.85 15.11 -29.46
N VAL A 232 8.65 15.80 -28.65
CA VAL A 232 10.08 16.04 -28.91
C VAL A 232 10.82 14.70 -29.06
N LEU A 233 10.52 13.71 -28.22
CA LEU A 233 11.15 12.39 -28.30
C LEU A 233 10.73 11.61 -29.56
N ARG A 234 9.48 11.76 -30.02
CA ARG A 234 8.97 11.08 -31.22
C ARG A 234 9.41 11.73 -32.53
N THR A 235 9.37 13.06 -32.62
CA THR A 235 9.63 13.79 -33.87
C THR A 235 11.05 14.35 -33.96
N GLY A 236 11.75 14.49 -32.83
CA GLY A 236 13.04 15.17 -32.76
C GLY A 236 12.97 16.70 -32.94
N GLU A 237 11.77 17.26 -33.12
CA GLU A 237 11.58 18.69 -33.35
C GLU A 237 11.54 19.48 -32.02
N PRO A 238 12.19 20.65 -31.96
CA PRO A 238 12.14 21.49 -30.77
C PRO A 238 10.74 22.09 -30.53
N ILE A 239 10.48 22.54 -29.30
CA ILE A 239 9.23 23.22 -28.94
C ILE A 239 9.29 24.66 -29.47
N THR A 240 8.58 24.93 -30.55
CA THR A 240 8.37 26.29 -31.10
C THR A 240 7.06 26.89 -30.59
N GLU A 241 6.94 28.22 -30.65
CA GLU A 241 5.73 28.95 -30.25
C GLU A 241 4.50 28.52 -31.08
N GLU A 242 4.68 28.34 -32.39
CA GLU A 242 3.65 27.87 -33.32
C GLU A 242 3.09 26.49 -32.92
N ASN A 243 3.94 25.61 -32.42
CA ASN A 243 3.59 24.27 -31.99
C ASN A 243 3.13 24.19 -30.51
N TYR A 244 3.27 25.28 -29.75
CA TYR A 244 2.86 25.41 -28.35
C TYR A 244 1.39 25.84 -28.23
N LEU A 245 1.00 26.85 -29.01
CA LEU A 245 -0.32 27.48 -28.95
C LEU A 245 -1.51 26.50 -29.16
N PRO A 246 -1.49 25.60 -30.16
CA PRO A 246 -2.61 24.68 -30.37
C PRO A 246 -2.73 23.66 -29.22
N VAL A 247 -1.61 23.15 -28.72
CA VAL A 247 -1.60 22.20 -27.60
C VAL A 247 -2.15 22.85 -26.33
N ARG A 248 -1.78 24.11 -26.04
CA ARG A 248 -2.39 24.83 -24.91
C ARG A 248 -3.91 24.97 -25.06
N ALA A 249 -4.39 25.32 -26.25
CA ALA A 249 -5.82 25.47 -26.49
C ALA A 249 -6.55 24.13 -26.30
N GLU A 250 -5.95 23.04 -26.79
CA GLU A 250 -6.45 21.68 -26.60
C GLU A 250 -6.53 21.29 -25.12
N VAL A 251 -5.48 21.53 -24.33
CA VAL A 251 -5.46 21.22 -22.89
C VAL A 251 -6.59 21.95 -22.15
N LEU A 252 -6.79 23.23 -22.44
CA LEU A 252 -7.86 24.02 -21.83
C LEU A 252 -9.25 23.50 -22.24
N ALA A 253 -9.42 23.11 -23.51
CA ALA A 253 -10.66 22.52 -24.00
C ALA A 253 -10.95 21.16 -23.34
N LEU A 254 -9.94 20.30 -23.21
CA LEU A 254 -10.06 19.00 -22.56
C LEU A 254 -10.39 19.14 -21.07
N LEU A 255 -9.83 20.12 -20.36
CA LEU A 255 -10.20 20.39 -18.96
C LEU A 255 -11.64 20.91 -18.82
N ALA A 256 -12.07 21.78 -19.73
CA ALA A 256 -13.46 22.24 -19.75
C ALA A 256 -14.44 21.10 -19.98
N ARG A 257 -14.11 20.18 -20.90
CA ARG A 257 -14.87 18.95 -21.14
C ARG A 257 -14.85 18.00 -19.96
N ALA A 258 -13.68 17.79 -19.33
CA ALA A 258 -13.56 16.95 -18.13
C ALA A 258 -14.50 17.42 -17.01
N ARG A 259 -14.64 18.73 -16.82
CA ARG A 259 -15.57 19.31 -15.83
C ARG A 259 -17.05 19.04 -16.16
N GLN A 260 -17.41 18.89 -17.43
CA GLN A 260 -18.78 18.70 -17.89
C GLN A 260 -19.16 17.21 -18.01
N GLU A 261 -18.22 16.38 -18.45
CA GLU A 261 -18.45 14.98 -18.82
C GLU A 261 -18.17 14.01 -17.64
N LEU A 262 -17.31 14.37 -16.69
CA LEU A 262 -16.94 13.46 -15.60
C LEU A 262 -17.92 13.52 -14.43
N VAL A 263 -18.34 12.35 -13.98
CA VAL A 263 -19.00 12.16 -12.69
C VAL A 263 -17.95 11.68 -11.70
N VAL A 264 -17.68 12.47 -10.67
CA VAL A 264 -16.62 12.23 -9.67
C VAL A 264 -17.24 12.06 -8.30
N GLY A 265 -16.57 11.28 -7.44
CA GLY A 265 -16.87 11.24 -6.01
C GLY A 265 -18.08 10.36 -5.71
N GLY A 266 -17.95 9.05 -5.94
CA GLY A 266 -19.02 8.08 -5.66
C GLY A 266 -19.55 8.23 -4.23
N GLY A 267 -20.76 8.79 -4.11
CA GLY A 267 -21.41 9.05 -2.82
C GLY A 267 -21.00 10.34 -2.09
N LEU A 268 -20.15 11.19 -2.68
CA LEU A 268 -19.87 12.56 -2.23
C LEU A 268 -20.87 13.54 -2.85
N ASP A 269 -21.05 14.69 -2.21
CA ASP A 269 -21.77 15.81 -2.81
C ASP A 269 -20.88 16.48 -3.87
N GLU A 270 -21.49 17.13 -4.86
CA GLU A 270 -20.76 17.66 -6.03
C GLU A 270 -19.67 18.67 -5.62
N ASP A 271 -19.96 19.50 -4.62
CA ASP A 271 -19.02 20.50 -4.10
C ASP A 271 -17.78 19.86 -3.47
N ASP A 272 -17.97 18.76 -2.71
CA ASP A 272 -16.87 18.01 -2.09
C ASP A 272 -16.08 17.21 -3.13
N ALA A 273 -16.76 16.62 -4.11
CA ALA A 273 -16.14 15.83 -5.17
C ALA A 273 -15.19 16.67 -6.03
N TRP A 274 -15.47 17.97 -6.17
CA TRP A 274 -14.72 18.93 -6.98
C TRP A 274 -13.98 19.98 -6.14
N GLU A 275 -13.76 19.72 -4.86
CA GLU A 275 -13.03 20.60 -3.96
C GLU A 275 -11.67 20.99 -4.57
N GLY A 276 -11.36 22.28 -4.57
CA GLY A 276 -10.10 22.82 -5.10
C GLY A 276 -10.04 22.93 -6.63
N TRP A 277 -11.09 22.51 -7.37
CA TRP A 277 -11.18 22.74 -8.80
C TRP A 277 -11.36 24.23 -9.12
N ARG A 278 -10.60 24.74 -10.10
CA ARG A 278 -10.73 26.10 -10.61
C ARG A 278 -10.65 26.11 -12.13
N ALA A 279 -11.54 26.86 -12.77
CA ALA A 279 -11.48 27.07 -14.21
C ALA A 279 -10.17 27.79 -14.57
N VAL A 280 -9.34 27.14 -15.40
CA VAL A 280 -8.02 27.65 -15.80
C VAL A 280 -8.18 28.56 -17.01
N ARG A 281 -7.78 29.83 -16.90
CA ARG A 281 -7.72 30.75 -18.03
C ARG A 281 -6.34 30.73 -18.67
N ARG A 282 -6.21 31.29 -19.87
CA ARG A 282 -4.92 31.38 -20.61
C ARG A 282 -3.81 32.02 -19.77
N ARG A 283 -4.11 33.11 -19.05
CA ARG A 283 -3.15 33.80 -18.18
C ARG A 283 -2.69 32.93 -17.02
N ASP A 284 -3.64 32.21 -16.42
CA ASP A 284 -3.38 31.34 -15.28
C ASP A 284 -2.53 30.13 -15.71
N PHE A 285 -2.81 29.57 -16.89
CA PHE A 285 -2.01 28.50 -17.48
C PHE A 285 -0.55 28.92 -17.68
N ILE A 286 -0.29 30.08 -18.30
CA ILE A 286 1.08 30.60 -18.52
C ILE A 286 1.80 30.81 -17.19
N ALA A 287 1.13 31.46 -16.24
CA ALA A 287 1.70 31.71 -14.92
C ALA A 287 2.07 30.41 -14.18
N VAL A 288 1.24 29.37 -14.30
CA VAL A 288 1.52 28.06 -13.70
C VAL A 288 2.63 27.33 -14.44
N THR A 289 2.69 27.36 -15.76
CA THR A 289 3.80 26.73 -16.52
C THR A 289 5.15 27.37 -16.20
N ASP A 290 5.18 28.69 -16.05
CA ASP A 290 6.40 29.42 -15.67
C ASP A 290 6.84 29.06 -14.26
N GLU A 291 5.89 28.96 -13.32
CA GLU A 291 6.20 28.53 -11.96
C GLU A 291 6.68 27.08 -11.89
N VAL A 292 6.04 26.17 -12.63
CA VAL A 292 6.44 24.75 -12.67
C VAL A 292 7.90 24.62 -13.11
N THR A 293 8.29 25.40 -14.12
CA THR A 293 9.67 25.48 -14.61
C THR A 293 10.61 26.06 -13.56
N ARG A 294 10.20 27.14 -12.88
CA ARG A 294 11.00 27.80 -11.83
C ARG A 294 11.24 26.91 -10.61
N ARG A 295 10.25 26.09 -10.23
CA ARG A 295 10.30 25.20 -9.07
C ARG A 295 11.03 23.89 -9.33
N ALA A 296 11.60 23.70 -10.52
CA ALA A 296 12.33 22.51 -10.91
C ALA A 296 11.52 21.21 -10.80
N PHE A 297 10.18 21.26 -10.91
CA PHE A 297 9.34 20.05 -10.94
C PHE A 297 9.72 19.10 -12.08
N LEU A 298 10.16 19.66 -13.20
CA LEU A 298 10.60 18.91 -14.38
C LEU A 298 12.01 18.30 -14.22
N GLN A 299 12.72 18.61 -13.14
CA GLN A 299 14.01 17.99 -12.85
C GLN A 299 13.87 16.76 -11.95
N GLU A 300 12.66 16.46 -11.47
CA GLU A 300 12.41 15.31 -10.62
C GLU A 300 12.30 14.01 -11.43
N ASP A 301 12.59 12.88 -10.77
CA ASP A 301 12.72 11.55 -11.39
C ASP A 301 11.47 11.15 -12.21
N TRP A 302 10.28 11.54 -11.78
CA TRP A 302 9.03 11.21 -12.47
C TRP A 302 8.96 11.81 -13.88
N TYR A 303 9.59 12.97 -14.11
CA TYR A 303 9.62 13.63 -15.42
C TYR A 303 10.85 13.23 -16.23
N VAL A 304 12.02 13.21 -15.59
CA VAL A 304 13.28 12.82 -16.25
C VAL A 304 13.19 11.39 -16.78
N GLY A 305 12.58 10.49 -16.01
CA GLY A 305 12.37 9.09 -16.37
C GLY A 305 11.47 8.86 -17.59
N ILE A 306 10.78 9.88 -18.11
CA ILE A 306 10.00 9.77 -19.36
C ILE A 306 10.88 9.35 -20.53
N ARG A 307 12.14 9.82 -20.54
CA ARG A 307 13.10 9.46 -21.60
C ARG A 307 13.42 7.97 -21.58
N ASP A 308 13.61 7.41 -20.39
CA ASP A 308 13.91 5.99 -20.21
C ASP A 308 12.69 5.12 -20.53
N LEU A 309 11.50 5.55 -20.08
CA LEU A 309 10.23 4.89 -20.43
C LEU A 309 9.95 4.92 -21.94
N PHE A 310 10.31 6.01 -22.61
CA PHE A 310 10.21 6.10 -24.06
C PHE A 310 11.20 5.14 -24.74
N ALA A 311 12.46 5.13 -24.30
CA ALA A 311 13.48 4.23 -24.84
C ALA A 311 13.13 2.75 -24.62
N SER A 312 12.40 2.41 -23.56
CA SER A 312 11.91 1.05 -23.32
C SER A 312 10.66 0.66 -24.11
N GLY A 313 10.15 1.54 -24.98
CA GLY A 313 8.92 1.33 -25.75
C GLY A 313 7.65 1.31 -24.89
N ALA A 314 7.69 1.87 -23.68
CA ALA A 314 6.53 1.83 -22.77
C ALA A 314 5.31 2.54 -23.36
N PHE A 315 5.52 3.47 -24.29
CA PHE A 315 4.49 4.27 -24.95
C PHE A 315 4.12 3.80 -26.37
N ASP A 316 4.67 2.67 -26.84
CA ASP A 316 4.57 2.23 -28.25
C ASP A 316 3.51 1.16 -28.53
N ALA A 317 2.95 0.50 -27.51
CA ALA A 317 2.00 -0.58 -27.75
C ALA A 317 0.53 -0.11 -27.82
N ASP A 318 -0.23 -0.82 -28.66
CA ASP A 318 -1.56 -0.46 -29.15
C ASP A 318 -2.59 -0.20 -28.04
N GLU A 319 -3.54 0.70 -28.34
CA GLU A 319 -4.59 1.18 -27.43
C GLU A 319 -5.46 0.04 -26.86
N ASP A 320 -5.58 -1.08 -27.59
CA ASP A 320 -6.39 -2.25 -27.22
C ASP A 320 -5.82 -3.08 -26.05
N GLU A 321 -4.50 -3.03 -25.79
CA GLU A 321 -3.90 -3.72 -24.64
C GLU A 321 -4.08 -2.92 -23.33
N ALA A 322 -4.19 -1.59 -23.40
CA ALA A 322 -4.31 -0.73 -22.23
C ALA A 322 -5.66 -0.93 -21.51
N ASP A 323 -6.76 -1.07 -22.27
CA ASP A 323 -8.11 -1.29 -21.73
C ASP A 323 -8.24 -2.66 -21.01
N MET A 324 -7.49 -3.68 -21.45
CA MET A 324 -7.47 -5.02 -20.84
C MET A 324 -6.69 -5.07 -19.52
N HIS A 325 -5.62 -4.28 -19.40
CA HIS A 325 -4.83 -4.19 -18.16
C HIS A 325 -5.51 -3.36 -17.08
N GLU A 326 -6.27 -2.32 -17.42
CA GLU A 326 -6.92 -1.42 -16.45
C GLU A 326 -8.23 -2.00 -15.89
N ALA A 327 -9.08 -2.63 -16.72
CA ALA A 327 -10.27 -3.34 -16.23
C ALA A 327 -9.92 -4.50 -15.29
N GLY A 328 -8.79 -5.19 -15.53
CA GLY A 328 -8.26 -6.23 -14.66
C GLY A 328 -7.75 -5.70 -13.31
N ALA A 329 -7.17 -4.50 -13.28
CA ALA A 329 -6.68 -3.86 -12.06
C ALA A 329 -7.83 -3.31 -11.19
N GLU A 330 -8.87 -2.73 -11.81
CA GLU A 330 -10.06 -2.25 -11.11
C GLU A 330 -10.94 -3.41 -10.62
N ALA A 331 -11.07 -4.49 -11.41
CA ALA A 331 -11.74 -5.71 -10.97
C ALA A 331 -10.99 -6.43 -9.84
N GLN A 332 -9.64 -6.44 -9.84
CA GLN A 332 -8.86 -6.97 -8.72
C GLN A 332 -8.96 -6.12 -7.45
N ALA A 333 -9.00 -4.78 -7.59
CA ALA A 333 -9.19 -3.88 -6.45
C ALA A 333 -10.60 -4.02 -5.84
N GLN A 334 -11.63 -4.23 -6.66
CA GLN A 334 -12.99 -4.48 -6.20
C GLN A 334 -13.21 -5.91 -5.66
N ALA A 335 -12.53 -6.92 -6.24
CA ALA A 335 -12.59 -8.31 -5.77
C ALA A 335 -11.84 -8.51 -4.45
N GLN A 336 -10.75 -7.79 -4.19
CA GLN A 336 -10.07 -7.81 -2.89
C GLN A 336 -10.88 -7.12 -1.77
N ALA A 337 -11.87 -6.31 -2.12
CA ALA A 337 -12.78 -5.66 -1.15
C ALA A 337 -14.04 -6.49 -0.83
N ARG A 338 -14.31 -7.57 -1.58
CA ARG A 338 -15.41 -8.52 -1.33
C ARG A 338 -14.85 -9.93 -1.15
N GLY A 339 -14.54 -10.29 0.09
CA GLY A 339 -14.29 -11.67 0.47
C GLY A 339 -15.57 -12.51 0.39
N ASP A 340 -15.51 -13.54 -0.46
CA ASP A 340 -16.08 -14.89 -0.37
C ASP A 340 -17.57 -15.07 -0.01
N GLU A 341 -18.42 -15.29 -1.03
CA GLU A 341 -19.44 -16.35 -1.03
C GLU A 341 -19.61 -16.94 -2.46
N GLU A 342 -19.76 -18.26 -2.52
CA GLU A 342 -19.65 -19.16 -3.68
C GLU A 342 -20.71 -18.99 -4.78
N GLY A 343 -20.40 -19.43 -6.01
CA GLY A 343 -21.44 -19.73 -7.01
C GLY A 343 -20.97 -19.84 -8.46
N ALA A 344 -20.87 -21.07 -8.95
CA ALA A 344 -20.47 -21.51 -10.28
C ALA A 344 -21.06 -20.76 -11.50
N GLY A 345 -20.20 -20.54 -12.51
CA GLY A 345 -20.50 -20.86 -13.91
C GLY A 345 -20.90 -19.71 -14.86
N ARG A 346 -19.92 -19.14 -15.58
CA ARG A 346 -20.04 -18.91 -17.03
C ARG A 346 -18.68 -18.64 -17.68
N LEU A 347 -18.41 -19.41 -18.73
CA LEU A 347 -17.20 -19.40 -19.55
C LEU A 347 -17.10 -18.09 -20.37
N THR A 348 -16.10 -17.26 -20.08
CA THR A 348 -15.47 -16.38 -21.08
C THR A 348 -13.95 -16.50 -20.93
N LYS A 349 -13.30 -16.58 -22.08
CA LYS A 349 -11.92 -17.04 -22.31
C LYS A 349 -10.90 -16.04 -21.76
N LEU A 350 -10.73 -16.04 -20.44
CA LEU A 350 -9.70 -15.29 -19.73
C LEU A 350 -8.39 -16.09 -19.78
N THR A 351 -7.35 -15.50 -20.36
CA THR A 351 -5.94 -15.84 -20.15
C THR A 351 -5.53 -15.50 -18.71
N ILE A 352 -6.24 -16.07 -17.73
CA ILE A 352 -5.72 -16.21 -16.38
C ILE A 352 -4.65 -17.29 -16.50
N ARG A 353 -3.39 -16.87 -16.30
CA ARG A 353 -2.33 -17.76 -15.82
C ARG A 353 -2.85 -18.45 -14.56
N ARG A 354 -3.49 -19.61 -14.75
CA ARG A 354 -3.93 -20.49 -13.67
C ARG A 354 -2.73 -20.78 -12.81
N ALA A 355 -2.85 -20.49 -11.52
CA ALA A 355 -1.88 -20.88 -10.49
C ALA A 355 -1.86 -22.41 -10.25
N ASP A 356 -2.18 -23.21 -11.26
CA ASP A 356 -2.25 -24.67 -11.15
C ASP A 356 -1.72 -25.41 -12.40
N THR A 357 -0.93 -24.72 -13.24
CA THR A 357 -0.02 -25.42 -14.15
C THR A 357 1.32 -25.54 -13.42
N MET A 358 1.67 -26.75 -12.98
CA MET A 358 2.92 -27.07 -12.27
C MET A 358 4.21 -26.85 -13.07
N PHE A 359 4.22 -25.96 -14.06
CA PHE A 359 5.41 -25.47 -14.76
C PHE A 359 5.19 -24.01 -15.09
N GLN A 360 5.87 -23.12 -14.36
CA GLN A 360 5.91 -21.70 -14.68
C GLN A 360 6.99 -21.51 -15.75
N ASP A 361 6.72 -20.71 -16.80
CA ASP A 361 7.69 -20.40 -17.89
C ASP A 361 9.06 -19.94 -17.37
N ARG A 362 9.10 -19.34 -16.16
CA ARG A 362 10.31 -18.90 -15.48
C ARG A 362 11.24 -20.06 -15.07
N TYR A 363 10.69 -21.26 -14.90
CA TYR A 363 11.43 -22.48 -14.49
C TYR A 363 11.45 -23.55 -15.58
N ASP A 364 10.86 -23.31 -16.75
CA ASP A 364 10.95 -24.22 -17.89
C ASP A 364 12.21 -23.92 -18.74
N TYR A 365 13.31 -24.52 -18.31
CA TYR A 365 14.59 -24.50 -19.02
C TYR A 365 14.66 -25.53 -20.17
N LEU A 366 13.66 -26.40 -20.31
CA LEU A 366 13.65 -27.52 -21.24
C LEU A 366 12.68 -27.36 -22.40
N SER A 367 11.96 -26.23 -22.49
CA SER A 367 11.15 -25.88 -23.66
C SER A 367 11.96 -25.86 -24.95
N GLU A 368 11.32 -26.16 -26.08
CA GLU A 368 11.97 -26.19 -27.40
C GLU A 368 12.61 -24.85 -27.77
N THR A 369 11.97 -23.75 -27.38
CA THR A 369 12.47 -22.39 -27.57
C THR A 369 13.76 -22.15 -26.79
N ARG A 370 13.80 -22.51 -25.51
CA ARG A 370 15.02 -22.38 -24.67
C ARG A 370 16.13 -23.31 -25.14
N ARG A 371 15.80 -24.51 -25.66
CA ARG A 371 16.77 -25.43 -26.27
C ARG A 371 17.34 -24.92 -27.59
N LEU A 372 16.57 -24.14 -28.35
CA LEU A 372 17.07 -23.45 -29.55
C LEU A 372 18.01 -22.30 -29.17
N ASP A 373 17.60 -21.45 -28.23
CA ASP A 373 18.42 -20.36 -27.71
C ASP A 373 19.75 -20.88 -27.14
N TYR A 374 19.70 -21.98 -26.38
CA TYR A 374 20.89 -22.63 -25.85
C TYR A 374 21.81 -23.19 -26.94
N ARG A 375 21.26 -23.75 -28.02
CA ARG A 375 22.06 -24.25 -29.15
C ARG A 375 22.77 -23.10 -29.86
N LEU A 376 22.07 -22.00 -30.16
CA LEU A 376 22.65 -20.82 -30.77
C LEU A 376 23.73 -20.19 -29.87
N TRP A 377 23.46 -20.08 -28.58
CA TRP A 377 24.44 -19.61 -27.60
C TRP A 377 25.67 -20.53 -27.52
N LYS A 378 25.47 -21.85 -27.52
CA LYS A 378 26.55 -22.84 -27.48
C LYS A 378 27.42 -22.78 -28.74
N GLU A 379 26.81 -22.67 -29.91
CA GLU A 379 27.52 -22.52 -31.18
C GLU A 379 28.37 -21.24 -31.20
N GLY A 380 27.79 -20.11 -30.76
CA GLY A 380 28.53 -18.85 -30.64
C GLY A 380 29.66 -18.92 -29.61
N LEU A 381 29.49 -19.65 -28.50
CA LEU A 381 30.53 -19.84 -27.50
C LEU A 381 31.67 -20.72 -28.04
N LEU A 382 31.36 -21.81 -28.75
CA LEU A 382 32.36 -22.69 -29.35
C LEU A 382 33.19 -21.95 -30.41
N GLN A 383 32.56 -21.13 -31.24
CA GLN A 383 33.28 -20.28 -32.21
C GLN A 383 34.23 -19.30 -31.52
N ARG A 384 33.82 -18.72 -30.38
CA ARG A 384 34.69 -17.84 -29.58
C ARG A 384 35.87 -18.59 -28.95
N ILE A 385 35.66 -19.85 -28.55
CA ILE A 385 36.74 -20.70 -28.02
C ILE A 385 37.70 -21.06 -29.15
N GLU A 386 37.22 -21.47 -30.32
CA GLU A 386 38.06 -21.77 -31.49
C GLU A 386 38.87 -20.55 -31.95
N GLN A 387 38.28 -19.36 -31.91
CA GLN A 387 39.01 -18.09 -32.14
C GLN A 387 40.07 -17.83 -31.07
N ALA A 388 39.80 -18.15 -29.81
CA ALA A 388 40.76 -18.00 -28.73
C ALA A 388 41.89 -19.05 -28.80
N GLU A 389 41.60 -20.28 -29.22
CA GLU A 389 42.58 -21.36 -29.39
C GLU A 389 43.45 -21.14 -30.63
N SER A 390 42.89 -20.65 -31.74
CA SER A 390 43.67 -20.28 -32.93
C SER A 390 44.53 -19.04 -32.75
N THR A 391 44.18 -18.17 -31.80
CA THR A 391 44.99 -17.00 -31.43
C THR A 391 45.92 -17.27 -30.24
N ALA A 392 45.81 -18.43 -29.60
CA ALA A 392 46.76 -18.87 -28.59
C ALA A 392 48.04 -19.38 -29.29
N PRO A 393 49.21 -18.77 -29.05
CA PRO A 393 50.46 -19.25 -29.62
C PRO A 393 50.83 -20.62 -29.06
N ASP A 394 51.10 -21.56 -29.97
CA ASP A 394 51.72 -22.85 -29.70
C ASP A 394 53.10 -22.59 -29.05
N GLY A 395 53.19 -22.79 -27.73
CA GLY A 395 54.32 -22.25 -26.99
C GLY A 395 54.31 -22.61 -25.52
N MET A 396 54.40 -23.90 -25.21
CA MET A 396 55.22 -24.40 -24.10
C MET A 396 55.67 -25.83 -24.43
N ASP A 397 56.61 -25.94 -25.38
CA ASP A 397 57.65 -26.97 -25.27
C ASP A 397 58.51 -26.57 -24.07
N VAL A 398 58.44 -27.37 -23.01
CA VAL A 398 59.27 -27.25 -21.82
C VAL A 398 60.41 -28.25 -21.96
N ASP A 399 61.56 -27.78 -22.45
CA ASP A 399 62.87 -28.40 -22.23
C ASP A 399 63.52 -27.81 -20.97
#